data_AF-A0A815WJK8-F1
#
_entry.id   AF-A0A815WJK8-F1
#
_cell.length_a   1.000
_cell.length_b   1.000
_cell.length_c   1.000
_cell.angle_alpha   90.00
_cell.angle_beta   90.00
_cell.angle_gamma   90.00
#
_symmetry.space_group_name_H-M   'P 1'
#
loop_
_entity.id
_entity.type
_entity.pdbx_description
1 polymer ?
#
loop_
_entity_poly.entity_id
_entity_poly.type
_entity_poly.pdbx_seq_one_letter_code
_entity_poly.pdbx_strand_id
1 'polypeptide(L)'
;MIQSEERNFSFYSRGQQSEKVKYDTTLEFFDEIDPNASKYHKTSQNHWEFMLKKKDSKKPFWKRLIKSTDKCQWINIDWNHFNAEDDDDDESDLGGKDWSNLDGMLKQMGGDLSGASTADLKDLDDIDVDSDDEPMPDLEEALQSNEDKK
;
A
#
# COMPACT_ATOMS: atom_id res chain seq x y z
N MET A 1 0.26 25.35 -11.97
CA MET A 1 0.25 24.83 -13.35
C MET A 1 0.88 23.45 -13.31
N ILE A 2 0.25 22.47 -13.94
CA ILE A 2 0.67 21.08 -13.95
C ILE A 2 0.73 20.67 -15.42
N GLN A 3 1.86 20.14 -15.84
CA GLN A 3 2.06 19.62 -17.19
C GLN A 3 2.72 18.25 -17.07
N SER A 4 2.09 17.25 -17.67
CA SER A 4 2.60 15.89 -17.75
C SER A 4 2.64 15.46 -19.20
N GLU A 5 3.81 15.01 -19.64
CA GLU A 5 4.06 14.36 -20.92
C GLU A 5 4.50 12.93 -20.66
N GLU A 6 4.68 12.13 -21.71
CA GLU A 6 4.94 10.68 -21.59
C GLU A 6 6.09 10.34 -20.65
N ARG A 7 7.11 11.20 -20.50
CA ARG A 7 8.26 10.96 -19.59
C ARG A 7 8.63 12.13 -18.71
N ASN A 8 7.95 13.27 -18.86
CA ASN A 8 8.31 14.49 -18.19
C ASN A 8 7.13 15.03 -17.39
N PHE A 9 7.40 15.45 -16.18
CA PHE A 9 6.41 16.06 -15.30
C PHE A 9 6.94 17.39 -14.80
N SER A 10 6.13 18.44 -14.98
CA SER A 10 6.42 19.79 -14.51
C SER A 10 5.29 20.26 -13.60
N PHE A 11 5.67 20.69 -12.41
CA PHE A 11 4.78 21.22 -11.39
C PHE A 11 5.23 22.61 -10.97
N TYR A 12 4.33 23.57 -11.14
CA TYR A 12 4.51 24.93 -10.66
C TYR A 12 3.36 25.33 -9.74
N SER A 13 3.69 25.82 -8.54
CA SER A 13 2.70 26.31 -7.58
C SER A 13 3.22 27.53 -6.82
N ARG A 14 2.28 28.34 -6.30
CA ARG A 14 2.57 29.47 -5.40
C ARG A 14 2.11 29.11 -4.00
N GLY A 15 2.89 29.48 -3.00
CA GLY A 15 2.55 29.27 -1.60
C GLY A 15 1.31 30.06 -1.20
N GLN A 16 0.41 29.44 -0.43
CA GLN A 16 -0.84 30.08 -0.01
C GLN A 16 -0.62 31.24 0.96
N GLN A 17 0.38 31.12 1.85
CA GLN A 17 0.66 32.14 2.89
C GLN A 17 1.50 33.32 2.38
N SER A 18 2.26 33.14 1.29
CA SER A 18 3.09 34.20 0.72
C SER A 18 3.29 33.95 -0.76
N GLU A 19 2.84 34.88 -1.60
CA GLU A 19 3.05 34.83 -3.05
C GLU A 19 4.53 34.83 -3.45
N LYS A 20 5.42 35.20 -2.53
CA LYS A 20 6.87 35.17 -2.74
C LYS A 20 7.42 33.74 -2.77
N VAL A 21 6.76 32.80 -2.10
CA VAL A 21 7.18 31.39 -2.08
C VAL A 21 6.63 30.72 -3.35
N LYS A 22 7.55 30.30 -4.21
CA LYS A 22 7.23 29.61 -5.47
C LYS A 22 7.84 28.21 -5.41
N TYR A 23 7.05 27.24 -5.80
CA TYR A 23 7.46 25.86 -5.97
C TYR A 23 7.52 25.57 -7.46
N ASP A 24 8.67 25.10 -7.92
CA ASP A 24 8.90 24.68 -9.29
C ASP A 24 9.65 23.35 -9.24
N THR A 25 9.14 22.36 -9.96
CA THR A 25 9.69 21.01 -9.95
C THR A 25 9.52 20.38 -11.31
N THR A 26 10.63 19.89 -11.86
CA THR A 26 10.67 19.13 -13.11
C THR A 26 11.27 17.75 -12.83
N LEU A 27 10.57 16.72 -13.31
CA LEU A 27 10.92 15.32 -13.10
C LEU A 27 10.90 14.59 -14.43
N GLU A 28 12.00 13.93 -14.77
CA GLU A 28 12.04 12.96 -15.87
C GLU A 28 11.87 11.55 -15.28
N PHE A 29 10.75 10.90 -15.60
CA PHE A 29 10.42 9.58 -15.11
C PHE A 29 11.32 8.49 -15.68
N PHE A 30 11.49 7.41 -14.92
CA PHE A 30 12.26 6.24 -15.33
C PHE A 30 11.75 5.64 -16.64
N ASP A 31 10.43 5.51 -16.80
CA ASP A 31 9.79 5.03 -18.02
C ASP A 31 8.52 5.83 -18.35
N GLU A 32 7.86 5.48 -19.46
CA GLU A 32 6.69 6.20 -19.95
C GLU A 32 5.45 6.05 -19.06
N ILE A 33 4.74 7.16 -18.87
CA ILE A 33 3.42 7.26 -18.23
C ILE A 33 2.35 7.59 -19.27
N ASP A 34 1.10 7.23 -18.97
CA ASP A 34 -0.07 7.68 -19.71
C ASP A 34 -0.63 8.96 -19.05
N PRO A 35 -0.43 10.15 -19.64
CA PRO A 35 -0.93 11.39 -19.07
C PRO A 35 -2.47 11.46 -19.06
N ASN A 36 -3.16 10.72 -19.93
CA ASN A 36 -4.64 10.75 -20.01
C ASN A 36 -5.29 9.94 -18.89
N ALA A 37 -4.67 8.82 -18.51
CA ALA A 37 -5.12 7.99 -17.39
C ALA A 37 -4.60 8.49 -16.03
N SER A 38 -3.66 9.43 -16.03
CA SER A 38 -3.10 10.01 -14.82
C SER A 38 -4.02 11.09 -14.24
N LYS A 39 -4.14 11.12 -12.92
CA LYS A 39 -5.01 12.06 -12.18
C LYS A 39 -4.19 12.81 -11.15
N TYR A 40 -4.64 14.01 -10.81
CA TYR A 40 -4.08 14.77 -9.70
C TYR A 40 -5.20 15.35 -8.86
N HIS A 41 -4.96 15.48 -7.56
CA HIS A 41 -5.89 16.16 -6.67
C HIS A 41 -5.13 17.00 -5.64
N LYS A 42 -5.78 18.08 -5.20
CA LYS A 42 -5.28 18.92 -4.13
C LYS A 42 -6.04 18.57 -2.85
N THR A 43 -5.32 18.20 -1.80
CA THR A 43 -5.91 17.90 -0.49
C THR A 43 -6.27 19.18 0.26
N SER A 44 -7.14 19.05 1.26
CA SER A 44 -7.53 20.14 2.17
C SER A 44 -6.34 20.72 2.96
N GLN A 45 -5.29 19.92 3.16
CA GLN A 45 -4.07 20.29 3.88
C GLN A 45 -3.01 20.97 3.00
N ASN A 46 -3.36 21.39 1.78
CA ASN A 46 -2.45 21.97 0.79
C ASN A 46 -1.35 21.02 0.27
N HIS A 47 -1.58 19.71 0.35
CA HIS A 47 -0.75 18.74 -0.37
C HIS A 47 -1.33 18.50 -1.77
N TRP A 48 -0.44 18.15 -2.69
CA TRP A 48 -0.82 17.71 -4.03
C TRP A 48 -0.45 16.24 -4.15
N GLU A 49 -1.42 15.40 -4.52
CA GLU A 49 -1.16 14.01 -4.81
C GLU A 49 -1.41 13.75 -6.29
N PHE A 50 -0.54 12.92 -6.86
CA PHE A 50 -0.48 12.61 -8.27
C PHE A 50 -0.56 11.10 -8.41
N MET A 51 -1.63 10.63 -9.04
CA MET A 51 -1.80 9.23 -9.41
C MET A 51 -1.35 9.08 -10.85
N LEU A 52 -0.14 8.54 -11.03
CA LEU A 52 0.47 8.38 -12.35
C LEU A 52 0.28 6.95 -12.84
N LYS A 53 -0.39 6.79 -13.98
CA LYS A 53 -0.55 5.46 -14.60
C LYS A 53 0.65 5.17 -15.50
N LYS A 54 1.38 4.10 -15.21
CA LYS A 54 2.46 3.59 -16.08
C LYS A 54 1.86 3.14 -17.41
N LYS A 55 2.48 3.54 -18.53
CA LYS A 55 1.99 3.22 -19.88
C LYS A 55 2.01 1.72 -20.18
N ASP A 56 3.03 1.02 -19.67
CA ASP A 56 3.15 -0.43 -19.78
C ASP A 56 3.08 -1.07 -18.38
N SER A 57 1.88 -1.55 -18.02
CA SER A 57 1.64 -2.21 -16.74
C SER A 57 2.17 -3.65 -16.70
N LYS A 58 2.66 -4.21 -17.81
CA LYS A 58 3.22 -5.57 -17.88
C LYS A 58 4.72 -5.60 -17.64
N LYS A 59 5.37 -4.43 -17.56
CA LYS A 59 6.80 -4.31 -17.27
C LYS A 59 7.10 -4.57 -15.80
N PRO A 60 8.34 -5.00 -15.49
CA PRO A 60 8.80 -5.11 -14.10
C PRO A 60 8.65 -3.77 -13.36
N PHE A 61 8.55 -3.86 -12.03
CA PHE A 61 8.43 -2.70 -11.17
C PHE A 61 9.56 -1.68 -11.37
N TRP A 62 9.25 -0.41 -11.12
CA TRP A 62 10.20 0.67 -11.28
C TRP A 62 11.13 0.70 -10.06
N LYS A 63 12.39 0.29 -10.24
CA LYS A 63 13.41 0.37 -9.18
C LYS A 63 13.67 1.79 -8.66
N ARG A 64 13.27 2.81 -9.44
CA ARG A 64 13.40 4.24 -9.13
C ARG A 64 12.33 5.03 -9.86
N LEU A 65 11.92 6.16 -9.31
CA LEU A 65 10.93 7.04 -9.93
C LEU A 65 11.51 7.82 -11.12
N ILE A 66 12.76 8.28 -11.00
CA ILE A 66 13.41 9.17 -11.97
C ILE A 66 14.45 8.47 -12.83
N LYS A 67 14.68 9.00 -14.03
CA LYS A 67 15.71 8.49 -14.95
C LYS A 67 17.14 8.88 -14.57
N SER A 68 17.36 9.93 -13.78
CA SER A 68 18.69 10.24 -13.25
C SER A 68 19.08 9.27 -12.13
N THR A 69 20.35 8.89 -12.08
CA THR A 69 20.93 8.11 -10.97
C THR A 69 21.28 8.98 -9.77
N ASP A 70 21.18 10.30 -9.91
CA ASP A 70 21.50 11.24 -8.85
C ASP A 70 20.46 11.20 -7.73
N LYS A 71 20.93 11.33 -6.49
CA LYS A 71 20.06 11.36 -5.32
C LYS A 71 19.36 12.73 -5.22
N CYS A 72 18.07 12.77 -5.52
CA CYS A 72 17.23 13.94 -5.22
C CYS A 72 16.89 13.97 -3.73
N GLN A 73 17.49 14.89 -2.97
CA GLN A 73 17.29 15.01 -1.51
C GLN A 73 15.84 15.34 -1.10
N TRP A 74 15.03 15.87 -2.01
CA TRP A 74 13.66 16.30 -1.77
C TRP A 74 12.61 15.24 -2.17
N ILE A 75 13.04 14.08 -2.69
CA ILE A 75 12.16 12.96 -3.02
C ILE A 75 12.32 11.89 -1.95
N ASN A 76 11.22 11.48 -1.34
CA ASN A 76 11.15 10.37 -0.39
C ASN A 76 10.01 9.42 -0.80
N ILE A 77 10.06 8.18 -0.29
CA ILE A 77 9.00 7.19 -0.49
C ILE A 77 7.84 7.52 0.44
N ASP A 78 6.62 7.50 -0.08
CA ASP A 78 5.40 7.54 0.72
C ASP A 78 5.02 6.12 1.14
N TRP A 79 5.24 5.80 2.42
CA TRP A 79 4.98 4.48 2.97
C TRP A 79 3.48 4.19 3.16
N ASN A 80 2.63 5.21 3.18
CA ASN A 80 1.17 4.99 3.31
C ASN A 80 0.57 4.37 2.04
N HIS A 81 1.21 4.58 0.89
CA HIS A 81 0.76 4.10 -0.41
C HIS A 81 1.75 3.12 -1.04
N PHE A 82 2.73 2.65 -0.27
CA PHE A 82 3.70 1.68 -0.75
C PHE A 82 3.09 0.28 -0.66
N ASN A 83 2.77 -0.32 -1.80
CA ASN A 83 2.42 -1.74 -1.85
C ASN A 83 3.72 -2.55 -2.07
N ALA A 84 4.07 -3.40 -1.10
CA ALA A 84 5.11 -4.39 -1.29
C ALA A 84 4.51 -5.55 -2.10
N GLU A 85 5.25 -6.06 -3.09
CA GLU A 85 4.82 -6.98 -4.16
C GLU A 85 4.11 -8.31 -3.75
N ASP A 86 3.75 -8.52 -2.48
CA ASP A 86 3.18 -9.78 -1.98
C ASP A 86 1.69 -9.68 -1.56
N ASP A 87 1.08 -8.49 -1.64
CA ASP A 87 -0.36 -8.28 -1.38
C ASP A 87 -1.19 -8.27 -2.68
N ASP A 88 -0.64 -8.80 -3.78
CA ASP A 88 -1.34 -9.06 -5.05
C ASP A 88 -2.30 -10.27 -4.92
N ASP A 89 -3.06 -10.35 -3.83
CA ASP A 89 -4.28 -11.18 -3.76
C ASP A 89 -5.47 -10.29 -4.12
N ASP A 90 -5.71 -10.11 -5.42
CA ASP A 90 -7.00 -9.80 -6.07
C ASP A 90 -7.98 -8.78 -5.41
N GLU A 91 -7.52 -7.82 -4.59
CA GLU A 91 -8.38 -6.80 -3.96
C GLU A 91 -8.53 -5.52 -4.79
N SER A 92 -8.00 -5.49 -6.02
CA SER A 92 -8.16 -4.33 -6.91
C SER A 92 -9.47 -4.32 -7.74
N ASP A 93 -10.51 -5.01 -7.26
CA ASP A 93 -11.91 -4.84 -7.70
C ASP A 93 -12.90 -4.61 -6.53
N LEU A 94 -12.45 -4.37 -5.28
CA LEU A 94 -13.36 -4.07 -4.16
C LEU A 94 -13.53 -2.58 -3.84
N GLY A 95 -13.00 -1.69 -4.69
CA GLY A 95 -13.31 -0.26 -4.63
C GLY A 95 -14.74 0.12 -5.04
N GLY A 96 -15.63 -0.86 -5.27
CA GLY A 96 -16.97 -0.59 -5.79
C GLY A 96 -18.01 -1.71 -5.66
N LYS A 97 -17.84 -2.71 -4.78
CA LYS A 97 -18.85 -3.75 -4.56
C LYS A 97 -19.70 -3.45 -3.31
N ASP A 98 -20.79 -2.74 -3.55
CA ASP A 98 -22.10 -3.00 -2.95
C ASP A 98 -22.15 -3.38 -1.46
N TRP A 99 -21.86 -2.41 -0.58
CA TRP A 99 -22.31 -2.46 0.82
C TRP A 99 -23.83 -2.71 0.96
N SER A 100 -24.60 -2.38 -0.08
CA SER A 100 -26.05 -2.60 -0.16
C SER A 100 -26.46 -4.09 -0.30
N ASN A 101 -25.57 -4.98 -0.75
CA ASN A 101 -25.90 -6.40 -0.90
C ASN A 101 -25.67 -7.18 0.41
N LEU A 102 -24.80 -6.70 1.30
CA LEU A 102 -24.57 -7.32 2.60
C LEU A 102 -25.77 -7.15 3.55
N ASP A 103 -26.43 -5.99 3.53
CA ASP A 103 -27.65 -5.73 4.34
C ASP A 103 -28.83 -6.63 3.89
N GLY A 104 -28.95 -6.91 2.59
CA GLY A 104 -29.96 -7.81 2.04
C GLY A 104 -29.73 -9.28 2.44
N MET A 105 -28.48 -9.72 2.46
CA MET A 105 -28.10 -11.08 2.83
C MET A 105 -28.26 -11.34 4.33
N LEU A 106 -27.95 -10.34 5.17
CA LEU A 106 -28.16 -10.42 6.63
C LEU A 106 -29.64 -10.47 7.01
N LYS A 107 -30.51 -9.74 6.29
CA LYS A 107 -31.97 -9.84 6.46
C LYS A 107 -32.55 -11.17 5.99
N GLN A 108 -31.96 -11.79 4.97
CA GLN A 108 -32.42 -13.09 4.47
C GLN A 108 -31.96 -14.25 5.37
N MET A 109 -30.83 -14.11 6.08
CA MET A 109 -30.29 -15.14 6.96
C MET A 109 -30.65 -14.95 8.45
N GLY A 110 -31.12 -13.78 8.85
CA GLY A 110 -31.54 -13.45 10.22
C GLY A 110 -33.02 -13.69 10.54
N GLY A 111 -33.73 -14.42 9.66
CA GLY A 111 -35.18 -14.57 9.69
C GLY A 111 -35.72 -15.88 10.27
N ASP A 112 -35.04 -16.61 11.17
CA ASP A 112 -35.66 -17.72 11.93
C ASP A 112 -34.84 -18.29 13.12
N LEU A 113 -34.30 -17.44 14.01
CA LEU A 113 -33.63 -17.95 15.24
C LEU A 113 -34.17 -17.36 16.54
N SER A 114 -35.46 -17.02 16.57
CA SER A 114 -36.17 -16.66 17.80
C SER A 114 -36.53 -17.89 18.68
N GLY A 115 -35.77 -18.99 18.65
CA GLY A 115 -36.27 -20.26 19.18
C GLY A 115 -35.31 -21.39 19.55
N ALA A 116 -33.99 -21.19 19.71
CA ALA A 116 -33.11 -22.28 20.13
C ALA A 116 -32.01 -21.84 21.13
N SER A 117 -32.33 -22.02 22.42
CA SER A 117 -31.49 -22.45 23.54
C SER A 117 -30.08 -21.86 23.74
N THR A 118 -29.98 -21.05 24.79
CA THR A 118 -28.77 -20.45 25.37
C THR A 118 -28.02 -21.40 26.33
N ALA A 119 -27.89 -22.69 26.00
CA ALA A 119 -27.54 -23.71 27.01
C ALA A 119 -26.13 -24.33 26.91
N ASP A 120 -25.41 -24.23 25.81
CA ASP A 120 -24.23 -25.09 25.57
C ASP A 120 -22.96 -24.34 25.09
N LEU A 121 -22.62 -23.21 25.71
CA LEU A 121 -21.37 -22.49 25.45
C LEU A 121 -20.55 -22.18 26.72
N LYS A 122 -20.75 -22.96 27.80
CA LYS A 122 -20.10 -22.73 29.11
C LYS A 122 -18.85 -23.58 29.38
N ASP A 123 -18.30 -24.29 28.39
CA ASP A 123 -17.28 -25.32 28.64
C ASP A 123 -16.08 -25.27 27.66
N LEU A 124 -15.58 -24.06 27.39
CA LEU A 124 -14.33 -23.87 26.62
C LEU A 124 -13.36 -22.90 27.32
N ASP A 125 -13.46 -22.77 28.64
CA ASP A 125 -12.64 -21.86 29.48
C ASP A 125 -11.34 -22.53 30.00
N ASP A 126 -10.90 -23.66 29.41
CA ASP A 126 -9.77 -24.46 29.91
C ASP A 126 -8.86 -25.01 28.80
N ILE A 127 -8.35 -24.12 27.94
CA ILE A 127 -7.16 -24.40 27.13
C ILE A 127 -6.05 -23.46 27.61
N ASP A 128 -5.46 -23.84 28.74
CA ASP A 128 -4.14 -23.40 29.18
C ASP A 128 -3.10 -24.10 28.28
N VAL A 129 -2.69 -23.44 27.20
CA VAL A 129 -1.48 -23.83 26.45
C VAL A 129 -0.38 -22.84 26.82
N ASP A 130 0.13 -23.05 28.02
CA ASP A 130 1.45 -22.60 28.44
C ASP A 130 2.48 -23.41 27.64
N SER A 131 2.94 -22.83 26.54
CA SER A 131 4.05 -23.37 25.74
C SER A 131 4.96 -22.21 25.33
N ASP A 132 5.45 -21.50 26.35
CA ASP A 132 6.47 -20.44 26.26
C ASP A 132 7.64 -20.77 27.21
N ASP A 133 8.25 -21.95 27.08
CA ASP A 133 9.49 -22.23 27.83
C ASP A 133 10.39 -23.34 27.23
N GLU A 134 10.46 -23.44 25.89
CA GLU A 134 11.63 -24.10 25.29
C GLU A 134 12.71 -23.05 25.00
N PRO A 135 13.91 -23.14 25.64
CA PRO A 135 14.97 -22.19 25.40
C PRO A 135 15.46 -22.33 23.96
N MET A 136 15.28 -21.27 23.16
CA MET A 136 15.80 -21.19 21.80
C MET A 136 17.31 -21.48 21.80
N PRO A 137 17.80 -22.39 20.92
CA PRO A 137 19.21 -22.72 20.85
C PRO A 137 20.05 -21.51 20.42
N ASP A 138 21.22 -21.35 21.03
CA ASP A 138 22.11 -20.21 20.80
C ASP A 138 22.73 -20.25 19.39
N LEU A 139 22.75 -19.09 18.72
CA LEU A 139 22.98 -18.97 17.27
C LEU A 139 24.41 -19.34 16.85
N GLU A 140 25.34 -19.43 17.81
CA GLU A 140 26.77 -19.63 17.60
C GLU A 140 27.13 -21.10 17.32
N GLU A 141 26.33 -22.05 17.86
CA GLU A 141 26.58 -23.49 17.71
C GLU A 141 26.15 -24.01 16.30
N ALA A 142 25.17 -23.35 15.68
CA ALA A 142 24.69 -23.69 14.34
C ALA A 142 25.72 -23.38 13.24
N LEU A 143 26.62 -22.41 13.44
CA LEU A 143 27.60 -21.99 12.44
C LEU A 143 28.83 -22.90 12.38
N GLN A 144 29.20 -23.57 13.47
CA GLN A 144 30.37 -24.46 13.52
C GLN A 144 30.11 -25.83 12.87
N SER A 145 28.85 -26.25 12.70
CA SER A 145 28.52 -27.54 12.09
C SER A 145 28.70 -27.60 10.56
N ASN A 146 28.91 -26.46 9.89
CA ASN A 146 29.02 -26.38 8.43
C ASN A 146 30.46 -26.29 7.89
N GLU A 147 31.50 -26.32 8.75
CA GLU A 147 32.90 -26.26 8.30
C GLU A 147 33.60 -27.61 8.12
N ASP A 148 33.02 -28.73 8.58
CA ASP A 148 33.68 -30.06 8.50
C ASP A 148 33.07 -31.02 7.47
N LYS A 149 32.87 -30.55 6.23
CA LYS A 149 32.81 -31.44 5.06
C LYS A 149 33.68 -30.91 3.92
N LYS A 150 34.98 -31.12 4.05
CA LYS A 150 35.93 -31.16 2.94
C LYS A 150 36.43 -32.59 2.71
#